data_AF-A0A3Q8XMK6-F1
#
_entry.id   AF-A0A3Q8XMK6-F1
#
_cell.length_a   1.000
_cell.length_b   1.000
_cell.length_c   1.000
_cell.angle_alpha   90.00
_cell.angle_beta   90.00
_cell.angle_gamma   90.00
#
_symmetry.space_group_name_H-M   'P 1'
#
loop_
_entity.id
_entity.type
_entity.pdbx_description
1 polymer ?
#
loop_
_entity_poly.entity_id
_entity_poly.type
_entity_poly.pdbx_seq_one_letter_code
_entity_poly.pdbx_strand_id
1 'polypeptide(L)'
;MDEIVTFGGRVTLGQDRQADDTERFLEMVGDRVRAARNRRSISRKTLSEISGVSQRYLAQLESGTGNISILLLRRVAEALDHKIEWLVGEEDPYTSDAVAMMSLYRQATGEQRMRVLEILDPDNPHLRRSRRLAFIGLRGAGKSTIGRLAADRLKLPFLELNEEIEQASGMPVNEVIALYGQEGYRRLEKQSVERIAATYDSIVLAVAGGIVSEPETFNYLLRHYHTIWLKARPEEHMGRVRAQGDERPMAGNPAAMDELRNILMSREALYARAEAQIDTSGRGLPETLDAVLDLIEKRGFLRA
;
A
#
# COMPACT_ATOMS: atom_id res chain seq x y z
N MET A 1 -6.09 46.01 4.18
CA MET A 1 -5.36 45.37 5.29
C MET A 1 -6.37 45.13 6.36
N ASP A 2 -6.57 43.85 6.65
CA ASP A 2 -7.27 43.22 7.77
C ASP A 2 -8.57 43.84 8.30
N GLU A 3 -9.67 43.08 8.26
CA GLU A 3 -10.28 42.54 9.49
C GLU A 3 -11.52 41.66 9.22
N ILE A 4 -11.39 40.41 9.70
CA ILE A 4 -12.31 39.64 10.56
C ILE A 4 -13.78 39.45 10.12
N VAL A 5 -14.09 38.17 9.90
CA VAL A 5 -15.41 37.57 9.68
C VAL A 5 -16.15 37.43 11.02
N THR A 6 -17.33 38.05 11.14
CA THR A 6 -18.29 37.78 12.22
C THR A 6 -19.61 37.25 11.67
N PHE A 7 -19.93 36.01 12.05
CA PHE A 7 -21.22 35.53 12.57
C PHE A 7 -22.43 36.44 12.26
N GLY A 8 -22.99 36.36 11.05
CA GLY A 8 -24.14 37.19 10.66
C GLY A 8 -24.73 36.73 9.33
N GLY A 9 -25.74 35.86 9.41
CA GLY A 9 -26.30 35.14 8.28
C GLY A 9 -26.79 36.01 7.11
N ARG A 10 -26.42 35.59 5.90
CA ARG A 10 -27.36 35.20 4.84
C ARG A 10 -26.60 34.47 3.75
N VAL A 11 -27.00 33.21 3.52
CA VAL A 11 -26.66 32.44 2.32
C VAL A 11 -27.98 32.19 1.60
N THR A 12 -28.04 32.61 0.33
CA THR A 12 -29.23 32.47 -0.52
C THR A 12 -28.89 31.52 -1.67
N LEU A 13 -29.84 30.64 -2.00
CA LEU A 13 -29.82 29.55 -3.02
C LEU A 13 -29.33 28.19 -2.50
N GLY A 14 -30.18 27.52 -1.72
CA GLY A 14 -29.94 26.17 -1.15
C GLY A 14 -30.86 25.79 0.03
N GLN A 15 -31.70 26.71 0.50
CA GLN A 15 -32.39 26.64 1.80
C GLN A 15 -33.36 25.47 1.96
N ASP A 16 -34.10 25.04 0.93
CA ASP A 16 -35.08 23.96 1.08
C ASP A 16 -34.43 22.59 1.28
N ARG A 17 -33.37 22.29 0.53
CA ARG A 17 -32.66 21.01 0.64
C ARG A 17 -31.83 20.93 1.92
N GLN A 18 -31.20 22.05 2.30
CA GLN A 18 -30.39 22.15 3.51
C GLN A 18 -31.24 22.17 4.79
N ALA A 19 -32.45 22.74 4.73
CA ALA A 19 -33.42 22.67 5.82
C ALA A 19 -33.95 21.25 6.02
N ASP A 20 -34.32 20.55 4.93
CA ASP A 20 -34.77 19.15 4.97
C ASP A 20 -33.66 18.21 5.49
N ASP A 21 -32.41 18.39 5.04
CA ASP A 21 -31.26 17.62 5.56
C ASP A 21 -31.00 17.91 7.05
N THR A 22 -31.18 19.16 7.49
CA THR A 22 -31.01 19.54 8.91
C THR A 22 -32.11 18.94 9.78
N GLU A 23 -33.36 18.96 9.32
CA GLU A 23 -34.50 18.41 10.05
C GLU A 23 -34.35 16.88 10.22
N ARG A 24 -34.01 16.17 9.14
CA ARG A 24 -33.73 14.72 9.19
C ARG A 24 -32.58 14.38 10.13
N PHE A 25 -31.53 15.20 10.16
CA PHE A 25 -30.41 15.00 11.07
C PHE A 25 -30.84 15.16 12.54
N LEU A 26 -31.63 16.19 12.85
CA LEU A 26 -32.13 16.42 14.21
C LEU A 26 -33.07 15.29 14.67
N GLU A 27 -33.96 14.82 13.79
CA GLU A 27 -34.82 13.65 14.03
C GLU A 27 -34.00 12.40 14.34
N MET A 28 -32.99 12.10 13.51
CA MET A 28 -32.08 10.96 13.72
C MET A 28 -31.38 11.03 15.09
N VAL A 29 -30.82 12.19 15.45
CA VAL A 29 -30.18 12.38 16.76
C VAL A 29 -31.18 12.17 17.89
N GLY A 30 -32.39 12.73 17.77
CA GLY A 30 -33.46 12.59 18.76
C GLY A 30 -33.89 11.14 18.98
N ASP A 31 -34.08 10.40 17.89
CA ASP A 31 -34.43 8.98 17.94
C ASP A 31 -33.31 8.13 18.56
N ARG A 32 -32.04 8.44 18.29
CA ARG A 32 -30.90 7.75 18.94
C ARG A 32 -30.83 8.01 20.43
N VAL A 33 -31.02 9.25 20.88
CA VAL A 33 -31.10 9.57 22.31
C VAL A 33 -32.25 8.80 22.96
N ARG A 34 -33.43 8.79 22.32
CA ARG A 34 -34.61 8.07 22.81
C ARG A 34 -34.36 6.56 22.87
N ALA A 35 -33.78 5.97 21.83
CA ALA A 35 -33.46 4.55 21.75
C ALA A 35 -32.44 4.13 22.81
N ALA A 36 -31.34 4.88 22.98
CA ALA A 36 -30.33 4.64 24.01
C ALA A 36 -30.94 4.72 25.41
N ARG A 37 -31.77 5.75 25.66
CA ARG A 37 -32.49 5.90 26.92
C ARG A 37 -33.40 4.70 27.22
N ASN A 38 -34.18 4.28 26.22
CA ASN A 38 -35.11 3.15 26.35
C ASN A 38 -34.38 1.82 26.58
N ARG A 39 -33.24 1.58 25.91
CA ARG A 39 -32.41 0.38 26.12
C ARG A 39 -31.83 0.29 27.54
N ARG A 40 -31.58 1.42 28.18
CA ARG A 40 -31.17 1.49 29.59
C ARG A 40 -32.34 1.45 30.57
N SER A 41 -33.59 1.37 30.08
CA SER A 41 -34.81 1.35 30.90
C SER A 41 -34.94 2.54 31.84
N ILE A 42 -34.39 3.70 31.48
CA ILE A 42 -34.46 4.91 32.31
C ILE A 42 -35.50 5.91 31.77
N SER A 43 -36.15 6.62 32.70
CA SER A 43 -37.08 7.68 32.33
C SER A 43 -36.32 8.93 31.87
N ARG A 44 -37.00 9.83 31.15
CA ARG A 44 -36.42 11.14 30.80
C ARG A 44 -36.10 11.99 32.04
N LYS A 45 -36.85 11.81 33.13
CA LYS A 45 -36.56 12.45 34.42
C LYS A 45 -35.23 11.95 34.98
N THR A 46 -35.03 10.63 35.00
CA THR A 46 -33.78 10.02 35.44
C THR A 46 -32.61 10.47 34.58
N LEU A 47 -32.76 10.50 33.25
CA LEU A 47 -31.73 11.03 32.35
C LEU A 47 -31.41 12.51 32.63
N SER A 48 -32.42 13.33 32.96
CA SER A 48 -32.25 14.73 33.35
C SER A 48 -31.38 14.87 34.59
N GLU A 49 -31.63 14.03 35.60
CA GLU A 49 -30.87 14.02 36.87
C GLU A 49 -29.40 13.64 36.65
N ILE A 50 -29.12 12.57 35.89
CA ILE A 50 -27.74 12.09 35.67
C ILE A 50 -26.94 12.94 34.68
N SER A 51 -27.58 13.54 33.67
CA SER A 51 -26.90 14.41 32.70
C SER A 51 -26.80 15.85 33.18
N GLY A 52 -27.64 16.25 34.14
CA GLY A 52 -27.88 17.62 34.59
C GLY A 52 -28.42 18.54 33.48
N VAL A 53 -29.09 17.96 32.48
CA VAL A 53 -29.78 18.66 31.39
C VAL A 53 -31.28 18.67 31.69
N SER A 54 -31.98 19.78 31.44
CA SER A 54 -33.39 19.89 31.82
C SER A 54 -34.28 18.88 31.10
N GLN A 55 -35.31 18.37 31.78
CA GLN A 55 -36.26 17.42 31.18
C GLN A 55 -36.99 18.00 29.96
N ARG A 56 -37.23 19.33 29.94
CA ARG A 56 -37.80 20.06 28.80
C ARG A 56 -36.87 20.02 27.59
N TYR A 57 -35.57 20.27 27.79
CA TYR A 57 -34.59 20.18 26.73
C TYR A 57 -34.46 18.75 26.20
N LEU A 58 -34.47 17.74 27.08
CA LEU A 58 -34.46 16.34 26.65
C LEU A 58 -35.70 15.97 25.83
N ALA A 59 -36.87 16.54 26.15
CA ALA A 59 -38.09 16.32 25.37
C ALA A 59 -37.97 16.93 23.97
N GLN A 60 -37.43 18.14 23.89
CA GLN A 60 -37.14 18.83 22.64
C GLN A 60 -36.11 18.07 21.79
N LEU A 61 -35.00 17.65 22.41
CA LEU A 61 -33.95 16.84 21.80
C LEU A 61 -34.49 15.53 21.24
N GLU A 62 -35.20 14.74 22.06
CA GLU A 62 -35.79 13.46 21.62
C GLU A 62 -36.87 13.63 20.55
N SER A 63 -37.45 14.83 20.38
CA SER A 63 -38.40 15.13 19.31
C SER A 63 -37.74 15.62 18.02
N GLY A 64 -36.41 15.79 18.00
CA GLY A 64 -35.69 16.32 16.85
C GLY A 64 -35.98 17.80 16.55
N THR A 65 -36.46 18.59 17.52
CA THR A 65 -36.87 19.97 17.26
C THR A 65 -35.90 21.00 17.83
N GLY A 66 -35.64 22.07 17.05
CA GLY A 66 -34.83 23.21 17.47
C GLY A 66 -33.32 22.94 17.56
N ASN A 67 -32.57 23.92 18.08
CA ASN A 67 -31.11 23.90 18.07
C ASN A 67 -30.54 23.06 19.22
N ILE A 68 -29.74 22.05 18.86
CA ILE A 68 -29.03 21.22 19.83
C ILE A 68 -27.71 21.87 20.19
N SER A 69 -27.52 22.19 21.47
CA SER A 69 -26.21 22.58 21.99
C SER A 69 -25.29 21.36 22.03
N ILE A 70 -24.14 21.44 21.36
CA ILE A 70 -23.11 20.37 21.35
C ILE A 70 -22.65 20.03 22.78
N LEU A 71 -22.54 21.02 23.68
CA LEU A 71 -22.16 20.79 25.08
C LEU A 71 -23.22 20.02 25.86
N LEU A 72 -24.50 20.33 25.66
CA LEU A 72 -25.59 19.59 26.30
C LEU A 72 -25.71 18.19 25.71
N LEU A 73 -25.56 18.05 24.39
CA LEU A 73 -25.57 16.75 23.72
C LEU A 73 -24.45 15.84 24.22
N ARG A 74 -23.24 16.38 24.41
CA ARG A 74 -22.11 15.65 24.99
C ARG A 74 -22.45 15.11 26.39
N ARG A 75 -23.03 15.94 27.26
CA ARG A 75 -23.45 15.52 28.62
C ARG A 75 -24.52 14.43 28.59
N VAL A 76 -25.46 14.52 27.65
CA VAL A 76 -26.47 13.47 27.43
C VAL A 76 -25.83 12.18 26.93
N ALA A 77 -24.88 12.25 26.00
CA ALA A 77 -24.14 11.10 25.50
C ALA A 77 -23.36 10.40 26.62
N GLU A 78 -22.58 11.16 27.39
CA GLU A 78 -21.80 10.66 28.53
C GLU A 78 -22.72 10.00 29.58
N ALA A 79 -23.86 10.64 29.89
CA ALA A 79 -24.86 10.07 30.80
C ALA A 79 -25.48 8.76 30.28
N LEU A 80 -25.54 8.59 28.95
CA LEU A 80 -26.02 7.38 28.29
C LEU A 80 -24.93 6.32 28.08
N ASP A 81 -23.69 6.57 28.54
CA ASP A 81 -22.50 5.71 28.33
C ASP A 81 -22.11 5.57 26.86
N HIS A 82 -22.27 6.66 26.10
CA HIS A 82 -21.90 6.75 24.70
C HIS A 82 -21.03 7.97 24.44
N LYS A 83 -20.20 7.91 23.38
CA LYS A 83 -19.52 9.10 22.89
C LYS A 83 -20.45 9.92 22.00
N ILE A 84 -20.17 11.21 21.82
CA ILE A 84 -21.05 12.10 21.05
C ILE A 84 -21.19 11.66 19.58
N GLU A 85 -20.12 11.12 18.98
CA GLU A 85 -20.09 10.62 17.60
C GLU A 85 -21.11 9.50 17.37
N TRP A 86 -21.44 8.74 18.41
CA TRP A 86 -22.47 7.70 18.36
C TRP A 86 -23.86 8.30 18.10
N LEU A 87 -24.16 9.48 18.66
CA LEU A 87 -25.45 10.15 18.47
C LEU A 87 -25.56 10.85 17.11
N VAL A 88 -24.44 11.30 16.54
CA VAL A 88 -24.43 12.20 15.36
C VAL A 88 -23.86 11.56 14.08
N GLY A 89 -23.28 10.36 14.15
CA GLY A 89 -22.67 9.72 12.97
C GLY A 89 -23.69 9.36 11.89
N GLU A 90 -23.29 9.38 10.63
CA GLU A 90 -24.18 9.09 9.49
C GLU A 90 -24.73 7.65 9.52
N GLU A 91 -23.93 6.69 9.98
CA GLU A 91 -24.34 5.29 10.06
C GLU A 91 -25.08 4.97 11.35
N ASP A 92 -26.09 4.10 11.29
CA ASP A 92 -26.80 3.60 12.47
C ASP A 92 -25.87 2.72 13.31
N PRO A 93 -25.44 3.17 14.50
CA PRO A 93 -24.45 2.45 15.29
C PRO A 93 -25.03 1.24 16.03
N TYR A 94 -26.33 0.97 15.93
CA TYR A 94 -26.94 -0.24 16.45
C TYR A 94 -27.05 -1.38 15.43
N THR A 95 -26.95 -1.07 14.15
CA THR A 95 -27.08 -2.03 13.05
C THR A 95 -25.86 -2.06 12.14
N SER A 96 -25.01 -1.03 12.18
CA SER A 96 -23.77 -0.97 11.39
C SER A 96 -22.62 -1.71 12.06
N ASP A 97 -22.06 -2.66 11.32
CA ASP A 97 -20.81 -3.34 11.67
C ASP A 97 -19.61 -2.38 11.65
N ALA A 98 -19.74 -1.16 11.10
CA ALA A 98 -18.61 -0.23 10.98
C ALA A 98 -18.07 0.21 12.34
N VAL A 99 -18.92 0.40 13.35
CA VAL A 99 -18.47 0.78 14.70
C VAL A 99 -17.65 -0.36 15.32
N ALA A 100 -18.11 -1.60 15.16
CA ALA A 100 -17.40 -2.79 15.60
C ALA A 100 -16.07 -2.93 14.83
N MET A 101 -16.08 -2.77 13.51
CA MET A 101 -14.89 -2.78 12.67
C MET A 101 -13.88 -1.71 13.07
N MET A 102 -14.29 -0.47 13.31
CA MET A 102 -13.39 0.62 13.75
C MET A 102 -12.78 0.34 15.14
N SER A 103 -13.52 -0.30 16.04
CA SER A 103 -13.00 -0.72 17.34
C SER A 103 -11.96 -1.84 17.19
N LEU A 104 -12.30 -2.88 16.43
CA LEU A 104 -11.40 -4.00 16.14
C LEU A 104 -10.13 -3.51 15.42
N TYR A 105 -10.27 -2.65 14.41
CA TYR A 105 -9.16 -2.09 13.66
C TYR A 105 -8.22 -1.24 14.54
N ARG A 106 -8.77 -0.44 15.46
CA ARG A 106 -7.95 0.33 16.42
C ARG A 106 -7.17 -0.54 17.40
N GLN A 107 -7.70 -1.72 17.75
CA GLN A 107 -7.03 -2.66 18.66
C GLN A 107 -6.09 -3.63 17.93
N ALA A 108 -6.25 -3.78 16.61
CA ALA A 108 -5.45 -4.67 15.78
C ALA A 108 -3.97 -4.24 15.69
N THR A 109 -3.10 -5.24 15.52
CA THR A 109 -1.66 -5.03 15.24
C THR A 109 -1.44 -4.40 13.86
N GLY A 110 -0.24 -3.88 13.60
CA GLY A 110 0.11 -3.34 12.27
C GLY A 110 -0.11 -4.34 11.13
N GLU A 111 0.30 -5.60 11.33
CA GLU A 111 0.13 -6.69 10.35
C GLU A 111 -1.35 -7.04 10.10
N GLN A 112 -2.18 -7.02 11.14
CA GLN A 112 -3.62 -7.27 11.00
C GLN A 112 -4.32 -6.13 10.25
N ARG A 113 -3.96 -4.88 10.56
CA ARG A 113 -4.49 -3.70 9.85
C ARG A 113 -4.13 -3.72 8.37
N MET A 114 -2.89 -4.05 8.05
CA MET A 114 -2.43 -4.14 6.66
C MET A 114 -3.24 -5.18 5.88
N ARG A 115 -3.42 -6.39 6.43
CA ARG A 115 -4.25 -7.44 5.80
C ARG A 115 -5.71 -7.02 5.59
N VAL A 116 -6.31 -6.33 6.56
CA VAL A 116 -7.68 -5.81 6.41
C VAL A 116 -7.75 -4.78 5.29
N LEU A 117 -6.79 -3.86 5.21
CA LEU A 117 -6.74 -2.86 4.15
C LEU A 117 -6.52 -3.49 2.76
N GLU A 118 -5.67 -4.53 2.65
CA GLU A 118 -5.50 -5.29 1.41
C GLU A 118 -6.79 -5.99 0.95
N ILE A 119 -7.63 -6.46 1.88
CA ILE A 119 -8.94 -7.06 1.56
C ILE A 119 -9.94 -5.99 1.10
N LEU A 120 -9.94 -4.82 1.77
CA LEU A 120 -10.93 -3.76 1.55
C LEU A 120 -10.62 -2.90 0.32
N ASP A 121 -9.35 -2.65 0.04
CA ASP A 121 -8.89 -1.95 -1.16
C ASP A 121 -7.86 -2.83 -1.88
N PRO A 122 -8.32 -3.89 -2.57
CA PRO A 122 -7.43 -4.81 -3.23
C PRO A 122 -6.55 -4.06 -4.23
N ASP A 123 -7.03 -3.01 -4.91
CA ASP A 123 -6.28 -2.41 -6.02
C ASP A 123 -5.29 -1.32 -5.64
N ASN A 124 -5.13 -1.01 -4.35
CA ASN A 124 -4.09 -0.10 -3.88
C ASN A 124 -2.68 -0.71 -4.07
N PRO A 125 -1.85 -0.14 -4.98
CA PRO A 125 -0.54 -0.73 -5.28
C PRO A 125 0.43 -0.65 -4.10
N HIS A 126 0.31 0.35 -3.22
CA HIS A 126 1.21 0.52 -2.08
C HIS A 126 0.95 -0.52 -0.99
N LEU A 127 -0.30 -0.89 -0.77
CA LEU A 127 -0.67 -1.96 0.16
C LEU A 127 -0.20 -3.32 -0.38
N ARG A 128 -0.49 -3.61 -1.67
CA ARG A 128 -0.07 -4.87 -2.33
C ARG A 128 1.45 -5.04 -2.43
N ARG A 129 2.22 -3.96 -2.61
CA ARG A 129 3.68 -4.03 -2.74
C ARG A 129 4.40 -4.13 -1.39
N SER A 130 3.72 -3.75 -0.30
CA SER A 130 4.28 -3.71 1.05
C SER A 130 5.67 -3.04 1.03
N ARG A 131 6.61 -3.48 1.87
CA ARG A 131 7.99 -2.95 1.86
C ARG A 131 8.92 -3.82 1.01
N ARG A 132 8.42 -4.36 -0.11
CA ARG A 132 9.16 -5.28 -1.00
C ARG A 132 9.72 -4.53 -2.20
N LEU A 133 11.04 -4.55 -2.38
CA LEU A 133 11.75 -3.96 -3.51
C LEU A 133 12.19 -5.07 -4.48
N ALA A 134 12.08 -4.84 -5.78
CA ALA A 134 12.62 -5.75 -6.79
C ALA A 134 13.49 -5.01 -7.81
N PHE A 135 14.75 -5.40 -7.95
CA PHE A 135 15.66 -4.89 -8.97
C PHE A 135 15.53 -5.70 -10.25
N ILE A 136 15.16 -5.03 -11.35
CA ILE A 136 15.08 -5.60 -12.69
C ILE A 136 16.12 -4.97 -13.61
N GLY A 137 16.45 -5.66 -14.70
CA GLY A 137 17.43 -5.20 -15.68
C GLY A 137 18.30 -6.34 -16.21
N LEU A 138 19.10 -6.05 -17.22
CA LEU A 138 19.96 -7.05 -17.85
C LEU A 138 20.97 -7.68 -16.90
N ARG A 139 21.48 -8.85 -17.28
CA ARG A 139 22.68 -9.44 -16.66
C ARG A 139 23.82 -8.42 -16.73
N GLY A 140 24.60 -8.31 -15.65
CA GLY A 140 25.65 -7.29 -15.53
C GLY A 140 25.16 -5.87 -15.19
N ALA A 141 23.85 -5.62 -15.03
CA ALA A 141 23.33 -4.32 -14.56
C ALA A 141 23.70 -3.96 -13.11
N GLY A 142 24.35 -4.88 -12.37
CA GLY A 142 24.70 -4.67 -10.96
C GLY A 142 23.57 -4.96 -9.96
N LYS A 143 22.48 -5.62 -10.37
CA LYS A 143 21.32 -5.93 -9.51
C LYS A 143 21.71 -6.63 -8.21
N SER A 144 22.56 -7.65 -8.29
CA SER A 144 23.01 -8.42 -7.13
C SER A 144 23.85 -7.57 -6.18
N THR A 145 24.81 -6.82 -6.73
CA THR A 145 25.73 -5.97 -5.96
C THR A 145 25.00 -4.79 -5.32
N ILE A 146 24.25 -4.02 -6.11
CA ILE A 146 23.46 -2.88 -5.62
C ILE A 146 22.35 -3.35 -4.69
N GLY A 147 21.67 -4.44 -5.02
CA GLY A 147 20.61 -4.99 -4.19
C GLY A 147 21.09 -5.40 -2.82
N ARG A 148 22.22 -6.11 -2.72
CA ARG A 148 22.82 -6.52 -1.45
C ARG A 148 23.23 -5.30 -0.62
N LEU A 149 23.93 -4.34 -1.21
CA LEU A 149 24.35 -3.11 -0.52
C LEU A 149 23.16 -2.25 -0.07
N ALA A 150 22.12 -2.13 -0.90
CA ALA A 150 20.91 -1.41 -0.55
C ALA A 150 20.18 -2.09 0.61
N ALA A 151 20.04 -3.42 0.57
CA ALA A 151 19.43 -4.20 1.63
C ALA A 151 20.17 -4.04 2.97
N ASP A 152 21.51 -4.09 2.96
CA ASP A 152 22.34 -3.87 4.14
C ASP A 152 22.12 -2.49 4.75
N ARG A 153 22.05 -1.43 3.92
CA ARG A 153 21.79 -0.06 4.39
C ARG A 153 20.37 0.13 4.90
N LEU A 154 19.41 -0.53 4.28
CA LEU A 154 17.98 -0.47 4.66
C LEU A 154 17.63 -1.43 5.79
N LYS A 155 18.57 -2.30 6.20
CA LYS A 155 18.38 -3.38 7.18
C LYS A 155 17.24 -4.33 6.80
N LEU A 156 17.19 -4.69 5.52
CA LEU A 156 16.22 -5.62 4.95
C LEU A 156 16.92 -6.92 4.52
N PRO A 157 16.21 -8.06 4.47
CA PRO A 157 16.72 -9.26 3.82
C PRO A 157 17.01 -9.01 2.34
N PHE A 158 18.01 -9.69 1.80
CA PHE A 158 18.32 -9.72 0.37
C PHE A 158 18.24 -11.14 -0.16
N LEU A 159 17.57 -11.33 -1.30
CA LEU A 159 17.56 -12.61 -2.03
C LEU A 159 17.83 -12.39 -3.52
N GLU A 160 18.53 -13.35 -4.14
CA GLU A 160 18.58 -13.50 -5.58
C GLU A 160 17.61 -14.60 -6.00
N LEU A 161 16.72 -14.29 -6.96
CA LEU A 161 15.67 -15.23 -7.36
C LEU A 161 16.23 -16.55 -7.89
N ASN A 162 17.36 -16.51 -8.60
CA ASN A 162 17.99 -17.74 -9.09
C ASN A 162 18.54 -18.59 -7.96
N GLU A 163 19.21 -18.00 -6.97
CA GLU A 163 19.68 -18.76 -5.79
C GLU A 163 18.49 -19.40 -5.06
N GLU A 164 17.37 -18.67 -4.94
CA GLU A 164 16.15 -19.19 -4.33
C GLU A 164 15.55 -20.36 -5.12
N ILE A 165 15.58 -20.32 -6.46
CA ILE A 165 15.16 -21.44 -7.31
C ILE A 165 16.09 -22.64 -7.13
N GLU A 166 17.40 -22.43 -7.03
CA GLU A 166 18.38 -23.50 -6.83
C GLU A 166 18.19 -24.17 -5.47
N GLN A 167 17.96 -23.38 -4.41
CA GLN A 167 17.66 -23.91 -3.08
C GLN A 167 16.35 -24.70 -3.07
N ALA A 168 15.30 -24.19 -3.73
CA ALA A 168 14.00 -24.85 -3.77
C ALA A 168 14.00 -26.14 -4.61
N SER A 169 14.79 -26.19 -5.69
CA SER A 169 14.87 -27.34 -6.59
C SER A 169 15.96 -28.35 -6.22
N GLY A 170 16.92 -27.95 -5.36
CA GLY A 170 18.08 -28.76 -4.99
C GLY A 170 19.10 -28.94 -6.13
N MET A 171 18.99 -28.16 -7.20
CA MET A 171 19.85 -28.27 -8.39
C MET A 171 20.16 -26.88 -8.99
N PRO A 172 21.33 -26.72 -9.63
CA PRO A 172 21.68 -25.48 -10.33
C PRO A 172 20.67 -25.11 -11.44
N VAL A 173 20.45 -23.80 -11.69
CA VAL A 173 19.47 -23.34 -12.71
C VAL A 173 19.79 -23.90 -14.12
N ASN A 174 21.06 -24.07 -14.46
CA ASN A 174 21.45 -24.68 -15.74
C ASN A 174 21.01 -26.14 -15.85
N GLU A 175 21.00 -26.89 -14.75
CA GLU A 175 20.48 -28.26 -14.72
C GLU A 175 18.96 -28.29 -14.76
N VAL A 176 18.29 -27.36 -14.06
CA VAL A 176 16.83 -27.18 -14.18
C VAL A 176 16.42 -26.99 -15.64
N ILE A 177 17.10 -26.10 -16.35
CA ILE A 177 16.80 -25.82 -17.77
C ILE A 177 17.14 -27.03 -18.64
N ALA A 178 18.24 -27.73 -18.37
CA ALA A 178 18.64 -28.91 -19.14
C ALA A 178 17.66 -30.09 -19.00
N LEU A 179 17.11 -30.30 -17.81
CA LEU A 179 16.22 -31.42 -17.50
C LEU A 179 14.75 -31.11 -17.78
N TYR A 180 14.28 -29.91 -17.42
CA TYR A 180 12.86 -29.53 -17.48
C TYR A 180 12.54 -28.51 -18.58
N GLY A 181 13.56 -28.10 -19.35
CA GLY A 181 13.42 -27.08 -20.37
C GLY A 181 13.19 -25.68 -19.82
N GLN A 182 13.05 -24.72 -20.73
CA GLN A 182 12.76 -23.33 -20.37
C GLN A 182 11.42 -23.19 -19.65
N GLU A 183 10.38 -23.91 -20.07
CA GLU A 183 9.06 -23.85 -19.42
C GLU A 183 9.10 -24.31 -17.96
N GLY A 184 9.89 -25.36 -17.67
CA GLY A 184 10.09 -25.83 -16.30
C GLY A 184 10.74 -24.76 -15.41
N TYR A 185 11.79 -24.11 -15.93
CA TYR A 185 12.41 -22.97 -15.25
C TYR A 185 11.43 -21.82 -15.03
N ARG A 186 10.62 -21.45 -16.05
CA ARG A 186 9.62 -20.37 -15.91
C ARG A 186 8.57 -20.65 -14.85
N ARG A 187 8.16 -21.91 -14.71
CA ARG A 187 7.23 -22.33 -13.66
C ARG A 187 7.84 -22.16 -12.28
N LEU A 188 9.09 -22.59 -12.10
CA LEU A 188 9.82 -22.42 -10.83
C LEU A 188 10.13 -20.96 -10.53
N GLU A 189 10.41 -20.15 -11.55
CA GLU A 189 10.60 -18.70 -11.46
C GLU A 189 9.34 -18.04 -10.90
N LYS A 190 8.17 -18.34 -11.48
CA LYS A 190 6.87 -17.84 -11.01
C LYS A 190 6.58 -18.25 -9.56
N GLN A 191 6.69 -19.55 -9.26
CA GLN A 191 6.43 -20.08 -7.92
C GLN A 191 7.35 -19.47 -6.86
N SER A 192 8.61 -19.21 -7.22
CA SER A 192 9.57 -18.61 -6.29
C SER A 192 9.23 -17.15 -6.00
N VAL A 193 8.87 -16.35 -7.02
CA VAL A 193 8.44 -14.95 -6.79
C VAL A 193 7.20 -14.87 -5.89
N GLU A 194 6.21 -15.72 -6.16
CA GLU A 194 4.96 -15.80 -5.38
C GLU A 194 5.23 -16.22 -3.93
N ARG A 195 6.05 -17.24 -3.72
CA ARG A 195 6.43 -17.73 -2.39
C ARG A 195 7.20 -16.68 -1.59
N ILE A 196 8.16 -15.98 -2.21
CA ILE A 196 8.89 -14.89 -1.54
C ILE A 196 7.93 -13.79 -1.11
N ALA A 197 6.99 -13.38 -1.97
CA ALA A 197 5.99 -12.37 -1.62
C ALA A 197 5.08 -12.82 -0.47
N ALA A 198 4.70 -14.11 -0.44
CA ALA A 198 3.90 -14.67 0.65
C ALA A 198 4.68 -14.83 1.98
N THR A 199 6.02 -14.89 1.94
CA THR A 199 6.87 -15.12 3.12
C THR A 199 7.37 -13.82 3.74
N TYR A 200 7.63 -12.80 2.92
CA TYR A 200 8.28 -11.57 3.35
C TYR A 200 7.39 -10.34 3.12
N ASP A 201 7.08 -9.61 4.20
CA ASP A 201 6.43 -8.28 4.11
C ASP A 201 7.42 -7.17 3.73
N SER A 202 8.72 -7.42 3.94
CA SER A 202 9.81 -6.49 3.63
C SER A 202 11.05 -7.23 3.16
N ILE A 203 11.52 -6.94 1.94
CA ILE A 203 12.66 -7.63 1.32
C ILE A 203 13.21 -6.84 0.13
N VAL A 204 14.47 -7.06 -0.20
CA VAL A 204 15.08 -6.67 -1.47
C VAL A 204 15.33 -7.91 -2.32
N LEU A 205 14.74 -7.95 -3.52
CA LEU A 205 14.84 -9.07 -4.45
C LEU A 205 15.60 -8.66 -5.71
N ALA A 206 16.62 -9.42 -6.11
CA ALA A 206 17.22 -9.33 -7.44
C ALA A 206 16.67 -10.45 -8.34
N VAL A 207 16.05 -10.08 -9.46
CA VAL A 207 15.45 -11.07 -10.39
C VAL A 207 16.27 -11.26 -11.66
N ALA A 208 16.08 -12.39 -12.36
CA ALA A 208 16.75 -12.66 -13.62
C ALA A 208 16.28 -11.69 -14.72
N GLY A 209 17.17 -11.29 -15.64
CA GLY A 209 16.84 -10.37 -16.72
C GLY A 209 15.86 -10.93 -17.77
N GLY A 210 15.58 -12.24 -17.72
CA GLY A 210 14.60 -12.89 -18.60
C GLY A 210 13.17 -12.79 -18.10
N ILE A 211 12.94 -12.36 -16.85
CA ILE A 211 11.61 -12.37 -16.22
C ILE A 211 10.61 -11.45 -16.93
N VAL A 212 11.10 -10.35 -17.51
CA VAL A 212 10.24 -9.35 -18.18
C VAL A 212 9.58 -9.89 -19.45
N SER A 213 10.16 -10.94 -20.04
CA SER A 213 9.62 -11.62 -21.20
C SER A 213 8.52 -12.64 -20.86
N GLU A 214 8.24 -12.86 -19.56
CA GLU A 214 7.17 -13.72 -19.08
C GLU A 214 6.02 -12.87 -18.52
N PRO A 215 4.95 -12.60 -19.30
CA PRO A 215 3.94 -11.62 -18.93
C PRO A 215 3.27 -11.90 -17.59
N GLU A 216 2.95 -13.16 -17.28
CA GLU A 216 2.32 -13.54 -16.03
C GLU A 216 3.20 -13.22 -14.82
N THR A 217 4.43 -13.74 -14.81
CA THR A 217 5.38 -13.56 -13.70
C THR A 217 5.76 -12.09 -13.55
N PHE A 218 5.98 -11.37 -14.66
CA PHE A 218 6.33 -9.97 -14.61
C PHE A 218 5.17 -9.10 -14.12
N ASN A 219 3.93 -9.36 -14.55
CA ASN A 219 2.76 -8.67 -14.04
C ASN A 219 2.57 -8.90 -12.54
N TYR A 220 2.83 -10.11 -12.05
CA TYR A 220 2.83 -10.40 -10.62
C TYR A 220 3.89 -9.57 -9.89
N LEU A 221 5.14 -9.57 -10.38
CA LEU A 221 6.22 -8.79 -9.81
C LEU A 221 5.87 -7.29 -9.72
N LEU A 222 5.32 -6.71 -10.80
CA LEU A 222 4.89 -5.30 -10.84
C LEU A 222 3.76 -4.97 -9.84
N ARG A 223 2.91 -5.96 -9.50
CA ARG A 223 1.80 -5.78 -8.56
C ARG A 223 2.22 -5.93 -7.09
N HIS A 224 3.21 -6.77 -6.82
CA HIS A 224 3.59 -7.17 -5.45
C HIS A 224 4.95 -6.64 -4.97
N TYR A 225 5.72 -5.99 -5.84
CA TYR A 225 6.98 -5.36 -5.50
C TYR A 225 7.08 -3.95 -6.07
N HIS A 226 7.75 -3.06 -5.34
CA HIS A 226 8.26 -1.81 -5.87
C HIS A 226 9.45 -2.10 -6.79
N THR A 227 9.22 -2.00 -8.09
CA THR A 227 10.19 -2.42 -9.12
C THR A 227 11.09 -1.27 -9.54
N ILE A 228 12.40 -1.52 -9.49
CA ILE A 228 13.43 -0.55 -9.86
C ILE A 228 14.26 -1.14 -11.01
N TRP A 229 14.18 -0.51 -12.18
CA TRP A 229 15.01 -0.87 -13.31
C TRP A 229 16.39 -0.23 -13.22
N LEU A 230 17.42 -1.06 -13.09
CA LEU A 230 18.82 -0.64 -13.24
C LEU A 230 19.20 -0.68 -14.72
N LYS A 231 19.24 0.50 -15.35
CA LYS A 231 19.62 0.70 -16.74
C LYS A 231 21.14 0.87 -16.84
N ALA A 232 21.75 0.26 -17.85
CA ALA A 232 23.11 0.60 -18.26
C ALA A 232 23.20 0.59 -19.79
N ARG A 233 24.20 1.28 -20.34
CA ARG A 233 24.48 1.22 -21.78
C ARG A 233 24.89 -0.20 -22.20
N PRO A 234 24.51 -0.65 -23.41
CA PRO A 234 24.88 -1.97 -23.93
C PRO A 234 26.37 -2.27 -23.83
N GLU A 235 27.22 -1.26 -24.10
CA GLU A 235 28.67 -1.36 -24.09
C GLU A 235 29.21 -1.61 -22.67
N GLU A 236 28.61 -1.00 -21.65
CA GLU A 236 28.95 -1.23 -20.25
C GLU A 236 28.46 -2.58 -19.74
N HIS A 237 27.28 -3.04 -20.17
CA HIS A 237 26.80 -4.39 -19.88
C HIS A 237 27.78 -5.44 -20.39
N MET A 238 28.23 -5.31 -21.64
CA MET A 238 29.21 -6.22 -22.21
C MET A 238 30.53 -6.16 -21.45
N GLY A 239 31.04 -4.96 -21.16
CA GLY A 239 32.27 -4.79 -20.36
C GLY A 239 32.21 -5.48 -18.99
N ARG A 240 31.09 -5.36 -18.27
CA ARG A 240 30.89 -5.98 -16.95
C ARG A 240 30.74 -7.50 -17.04
N VAL A 241 30.00 -8.02 -18.04
CA VAL A 241 29.84 -9.47 -18.23
C VAL A 241 31.17 -10.13 -18.59
N ARG A 242 32.00 -9.47 -19.42
CA ARG A 242 33.37 -9.89 -19.72
C ARG A 242 34.24 -9.97 -18.47
N ALA A 243 34.21 -8.93 -17.64
CA ALA A 243 34.98 -8.89 -16.40
C ALA A 243 34.56 -9.98 -15.39
N GLN A 244 33.34 -10.50 -15.51
CA GLN A 244 32.80 -11.58 -14.67
C GLN A 244 33.12 -12.99 -15.20
N GLY A 245 33.90 -13.12 -16.29
CA GLY A 245 34.34 -14.41 -16.82
C GLY A 245 33.26 -15.21 -17.56
N ASP A 246 32.13 -14.57 -17.90
CA ASP A 246 31.04 -15.21 -18.63
C ASP A 246 31.18 -14.93 -20.13
N GLU A 247 31.87 -15.82 -20.85
CA GLU A 247 32.10 -15.72 -22.29
C GLU A 247 30.92 -16.20 -23.14
N ARG A 248 29.84 -16.72 -22.54
CA ARG A 248 28.66 -17.24 -23.27
C ARG A 248 28.07 -16.24 -24.28
N PRO A 249 28.01 -14.93 -24.01
CA PRO A 249 27.55 -13.95 -24.99
C PRO A 249 28.57 -13.61 -26.08
N MET A 250 29.77 -14.19 -26.08
CA MET A 250 30.86 -13.82 -27.00
C MET A 250 31.59 -15.00 -27.63
N ALA A 251 31.29 -16.24 -27.24
CA ALA A 251 31.94 -17.42 -27.77
C ALA A 251 31.69 -17.54 -29.28
N GLY A 252 32.62 -16.99 -30.08
CA GLY A 252 32.74 -17.21 -31.52
C GLY A 252 31.92 -16.33 -32.46
N ASN A 253 31.30 -15.21 -32.04
CA ASN A 253 30.45 -14.43 -32.96
C ASN A 253 30.52 -12.89 -32.81
N PRO A 254 31.03 -12.15 -33.82
CA PRO A 254 30.93 -10.69 -33.92
C PRO A 254 29.47 -10.16 -33.87
N ALA A 255 28.49 -10.98 -34.26
CA ALA A 255 27.07 -10.64 -34.22
C ALA A 255 26.47 -10.62 -32.81
N ALA A 256 27.18 -11.08 -31.79
CA ALA A 256 26.62 -11.17 -30.44
C ALA A 256 26.40 -9.81 -29.77
N MET A 257 27.16 -8.78 -30.16
CA MET A 257 26.89 -7.40 -29.76
C MET A 257 25.58 -6.89 -30.37
N ASP A 258 25.30 -7.25 -31.62
CA ASP A 258 24.06 -6.85 -32.29
C ASP A 258 22.86 -7.63 -31.76
N GLU A 259 23.04 -8.91 -31.41
CA GLU A 259 22.04 -9.71 -30.71
C GLU A 259 21.72 -9.13 -29.32
N LEU A 260 22.73 -8.72 -28.54
CA LEU A 260 22.53 -8.05 -27.26
C LEU A 260 21.75 -6.74 -27.43
N ARG A 261 22.09 -5.93 -28.45
CA ARG A 261 21.36 -4.70 -28.79
C ARG A 261 19.90 -4.99 -29.14
N ASN A 262 19.64 -6.03 -29.93
CA ASN A 262 18.29 -6.43 -30.31
C ASN A 262 17.48 -6.93 -29.09
N ILE A 263 18.09 -7.71 -28.19
CA ILE A 263 17.46 -8.12 -26.93
C ILE A 263 17.17 -6.90 -26.05
N LEU A 264 18.09 -5.94 -25.98
CA LEU A 264 17.89 -4.70 -25.25
C LEU A 264 16.71 -3.90 -25.80
N MET A 265 16.71 -3.64 -27.11
CA MET A 265 15.65 -2.89 -27.77
C MET A 265 14.28 -3.54 -27.57
N SER A 266 14.19 -4.87 -27.72
CA SER A 266 12.93 -5.61 -27.52
C SER A 266 12.46 -5.63 -26.07
N ARG A 267 13.37 -5.64 -25.10
CA ARG A 267 13.03 -5.68 -23.66
C ARG A 267 12.92 -4.31 -23.01
N GLU A 268 13.42 -3.25 -23.64
CA GLU A 268 13.41 -1.90 -23.08
C GLU A 268 11.99 -1.43 -22.75
N ALA A 269 11.03 -1.64 -23.65
CA ALA A 269 9.63 -1.32 -23.41
C ALA A 269 9.04 -2.10 -22.22
N LEU A 270 9.52 -3.32 -21.97
CA LEU A 270 9.07 -4.15 -20.85
C LEU A 270 9.71 -3.67 -19.55
N TYR A 271 11.02 -3.39 -19.53
CA TYR A 271 11.71 -2.82 -18.37
C TYR A 271 11.17 -1.45 -17.98
N ALA A 272 10.77 -0.62 -18.95
CA ALA A 272 10.19 0.69 -18.73
C ALA A 272 8.84 0.65 -17.98
N ARG A 273 8.21 -0.53 -17.85
CA ARG A 273 7.01 -0.72 -17.02
C ARG A 273 7.32 -0.75 -15.52
N ALA A 274 8.60 -0.77 -15.13
CA ALA A 274 9.02 -0.62 -13.73
C ALA A 274 8.49 0.68 -13.13
N GLU A 275 8.27 0.67 -11.82
CA GLU A 275 7.79 1.84 -11.10
C GLU A 275 8.84 2.97 -11.06
N ALA A 276 10.13 2.61 -11.05
CA ALA A 276 11.23 3.55 -11.15
C ALA A 276 12.39 3.00 -11.97
N GLN A 277 13.28 3.89 -12.42
CA GLN A 277 14.47 3.55 -13.17
C GLN A 277 15.67 4.36 -12.69
N ILE A 278 16.86 3.76 -12.72
CA ILE A 278 18.14 4.40 -12.42
C ILE A 278 19.11 4.05 -13.55
N ASP A 279 19.69 5.08 -14.17
CA ASP A 279 20.81 4.90 -15.08
C ASP A 279 22.12 4.77 -14.29
N THR A 280 22.77 3.63 -14.46
CA THR A 280 24.03 3.25 -13.82
C THR A 280 25.25 3.50 -14.73
N SER A 281 25.03 4.05 -15.91
CA SER A 281 26.08 4.30 -16.91
C SER A 281 27.01 5.42 -16.46
N GLY A 282 28.32 5.18 -16.52
CA GLY A 282 29.35 6.14 -16.10
C GLY A 282 29.39 6.47 -14.61
N ARG A 283 28.60 5.77 -13.77
CA ARG A 283 28.55 6.00 -12.32
C ARG A 283 29.35 4.96 -11.55
N GLY A 284 29.98 5.39 -10.47
CA GLY A 284 30.62 4.49 -9.52
C GLY A 284 29.58 3.67 -8.74
N LEU A 285 30.02 2.58 -8.11
CA LEU A 285 29.17 1.78 -7.24
C LEU A 285 28.59 2.58 -6.05
N PRO A 286 29.37 3.42 -5.33
CA PRO A 286 28.84 4.23 -4.23
C PRO A 286 27.79 5.23 -4.70
N GLU A 287 28.08 5.95 -5.79
CA GLU A 287 27.17 6.93 -6.38
C GLU A 287 25.85 6.30 -6.84
N THR A 288 25.92 5.09 -7.43
CA THR A 288 24.74 4.35 -7.85
C THR A 288 23.91 3.90 -6.64
N LEU A 289 24.56 3.44 -5.57
CA LEU A 289 23.90 3.05 -4.34
C LEU A 289 23.17 4.24 -3.70
N ASP A 290 23.85 5.38 -3.56
CA ASP A 290 23.25 6.59 -2.99
C ASP A 290 22.05 7.06 -3.81
N ALA A 291 22.17 7.06 -5.15
CA ALA A 291 21.05 7.40 -6.04
C ALA A 291 19.85 6.46 -5.89
N VAL A 292 20.09 5.15 -5.65
CA VAL A 292 19.04 4.16 -5.40
C VAL A 292 18.37 4.40 -4.05
N LEU A 293 19.13 4.66 -2.99
CA LEU A 293 18.60 4.93 -1.66
C LEU A 293 17.77 6.22 -1.65
N ASP A 294 18.27 7.28 -2.27
CA ASP A 294 17.55 8.55 -2.45
C ASP A 294 16.24 8.36 -3.22
N LEU A 295 16.25 7.53 -4.26
CA LEU A 295 15.05 7.22 -5.05
C LEU A 295 14.01 6.49 -4.20
N ILE A 296 14.44 5.48 -3.44
CA ILE A 296 13.57 4.70 -2.54
C ILE A 296 12.91 5.61 -1.51
N GLU A 297 13.68 6.54 -0.93
CA GLU A 297 13.17 7.50 0.06
C GLU A 297 12.19 8.49 -0.57
N LYS A 298 12.55 9.13 -1.69
CA LYS A 298 11.71 10.13 -2.38
C LYS A 298 10.39 9.54 -2.86
N ARG A 299 10.39 8.28 -3.31
CA ARG A 299 9.20 7.56 -3.74
C ARG A 299 8.38 6.98 -2.60
N GLY A 300 8.93 6.95 -1.38
CA GLY A 300 8.24 6.41 -0.21
C GLY A 300 8.01 4.91 -0.27
N PHE A 301 8.80 4.14 -1.04
CA PHE A 301 8.62 2.69 -1.23
C PHE A 301 8.69 1.86 0.06
N LEU A 302 9.22 2.45 1.14
CA LEU A 302 9.34 1.80 2.45
C LEU A 302 8.59 2.55 3.55
N ARG A 303 7.74 3.53 3.22
CA ARG A 303 6.91 4.22 4.23
C ARG A 303 5.71 3.34 4.57
N ALA A 304 5.45 3.18 5.86
CA ALA A 304 4.32 2.40 6.40
C ALA A 304 3.01 3.21 6.36
#